data_AF-A0A5B9MCQ9-F1
#
_entry.id   AF-A0A5B9MCQ9-F1
#
_cell.length_a   1.000
_cell.length_b   1.000
_cell.length_c   1.000
_cell.angle_alpha   90.00
_cell.angle_beta   90.00
_cell.angle_gamma   90.00
#
_symmetry.space_group_name_H-M   'P 1'
#
loop_
_entity.id
_entity.type
_entity.pdbx_description
1 polymer ?
#
loop_
_entity_poly.entity_id
_entity_poly.type
_entity_poly.pdbx_seq_one_letter_code
_entity_poly.pdbx_strand_id
1 'polypeptide(L)'
;MADSCGTSWSTKSRCVGVETDTFPSQITHRLKAVVGPEGKPGFTPIRVSPINYAPGDPEFRAPEGASLQFEIKTDSDETFDVKLHKNYWVDDFSTYSAKVSIKGDNGWQTVTLSGAEFRNSKTDEPLGKSINEIGVLEITMPRRQGWSDPQVMFRNSRWVGGKYVPHVHAYRQK
;
A
#
# COMPACT_ATOMS: atom_id res chain seq x y z
N MET A 1 12.66 30.67 12.89
CA MET A 1 11.75 30.38 14.03
C MET A 1 10.99 29.13 13.66
N ALA A 2 11.16 28.09 14.47
CA ALA A 2 10.64 26.76 14.25
C ALA A 2 9.17 26.71 14.70
N ASP A 3 8.27 26.37 13.78
CA ASP A 3 6.94 25.87 14.15
C ASP A 3 6.98 24.35 14.06
N SER A 4 7.00 23.76 15.25
CA SER A 4 6.98 22.33 15.53
C SER A 4 5.68 21.68 15.02
N CYS A 5 5.78 20.88 13.96
CA CYS A 5 4.74 19.91 13.62
C CYS A 5 4.84 18.76 14.62
N GLY A 6 4.02 18.84 15.66
CA GLY A 6 3.98 17.91 16.77
C GLY A 6 3.55 16.50 16.34
N THR A 7 4.30 15.54 16.87
CA THR A 7 4.17 14.09 16.82
C THR A 7 2.79 13.65 17.34
N SER A 8 1.83 13.42 16.45
CA SER A 8 0.51 12.92 16.84
C SER A 8 -0.14 12.22 15.65
N TRP A 9 -0.09 10.88 15.69
CA TRP A 9 -0.89 10.01 14.83
C TRP A 9 -2.36 10.11 15.24
N SER A 10 -3.02 11.18 14.80
CA SER A 10 -4.43 11.44 15.02
C SER A 10 -4.98 12.16 13.79
N THR A 11 -5.86 11.44 13.11
CA THR A 11 -6.80 11.80 12.04
C THR A 11 -6.86 13.28 11.59
N LYS A 12 -6.77 13.44 10.26
CA LYS A 12 -6.92 14.66 9.46
C LYS A 12 -5.72 15.60 9.46
N SER A 13 -4.63 15.17 8.80
CA SER A 13 -3.75 16.16 8.16
C SER A 13 -4.49 16.78 6.97
N ARG A 14 -5.02 17.99 7.15
CA ARG A 14 -5.36 18.90 6.04
C ARG A 14 -4.05 19.38 5.41
N CYS A 15 -3.40 18.50 4.66
CA CYS A 15 -2.40 18.90 3.68
C CYS A 15 -3.09 18.91 2.33
N VAL A 16 -3.11 20.07 1.67
CA VAL A 16 -3.67 20.24 0.33
C VAL A 16 -2.72 19.53 -0.65
N GLY A 17 -2.99 18.26 -0.90
CA GLY A 17 -2.27 17.36 -1.80
C GLY A 17 -3.00 16.02 -1.79
N VAL A 18 -3.21 15.42 -2.98
CA VAL A 18 -3.97 14.18 -3.16
C VAL A 18 -3.15 13.00 -2.64
N GLU A 19 -3.04 12.87 -1.33
CA GLU A 19 -2.29 11.82 -0.66
C GLU A 19 -3.22 11.09 0.30
N THR A 20 -3.80 9.98 -0.16
CA THR A 20 -4.59 9.08 0.70
C THR A 20 -3.65 8.04 1.29
N ASP A 21 -3.53 8.01 2.62
CA ASP A 21 -2.86 6.93 3.35
C ASP A 21 -3.68 5.63 3.20
N THR A 22 -3.11 4.60 2.60
CA THR A 22 -3.83 3.35 2.33
C THR A 22 -3.81 2.37 3.50
N PHE A 23 -3.12 2.67 4.61
CA PHE A 23 -3.19 1.85 5.83
C PHE A 23 -3.96 2.62 6.90
N PRO A 24 -5.22 2.24 7.22
CA PRO A 24 -5.96 2.93 8.26
C PRO A 24 -5.19 2.86 9.57
N SER A 25 -5.31 3.91 10.39
CA SER A 25 -4.70 4.07 11.71
C SER A 25 -5.03 2.96 12.73
N GLN A 26 -5.74 1.92 12.31
CA GLN A 26 -5.89 0.66 13.03
C GLN A 26 -4.98 -0.39 12.38
N ILE A 27 -3.71 -0.29 12.76
CA ILE A 27 -2.78 -1.41 12.69
C ILE A 27 -3.47 -2.60 13.37
N THR A 28 -3.95 -3.56 12.57
CA THR A 28 -4.40 -4.85 13.11
C THR A 28 -3.28 -5.40 13.99
N HIS A 29 -3.58 -6.11 15.08
CA HIS A 29 -2.61 -6.58 16.11
C HIS A 29 -1.37 -7.35 15.61
N ARG A 30 -1.23 -7.55 14.30
CA ARG A 30 -0.19 -8.29 13.60
C ARG A 30 0.82 -7.41 12.85
N LEU A 31 0.58 -6.10 12.72
CA LEU A 31 1.63 -5.13 12.34
C LEU A 31 2.13 -4.45 13.63
N LYS A 32 3.42 -4.15 13.71
CA LYS A 32 4.01 -3.45 14.86
C LYS A 32 4.50 -2.08 14.41
N ALA A 33 4.01 -1.02 15.06
CA ALA A 33 4.54 0.33 14.86
C ALA A 33 6.01 0.40 15.28
N VAL A 34 6.84 1.05 14.47
CA VAL A 34 8.29 1.18 14.68
C VAL A 34 8.76 2.56 14.24
N VAL A 35 9.94 2.95 14.72
CA VAL A 35 10.65 4.16 14.28
C VAL A 35 11.84 3.71 13.46
N GLY A 36 11.87 4.11 12.19
CA GLY A 36 12.95 3.78 11.26
C GLY A 36 14.02 4.88 11.19
N PRO A 37 14.86 4.87 10.13
CA PRO A 37 15.88 5.89 9.92
C PRO A 37 15.34 7.31 10.00
N GLU A 38 16.16 8.24 10.52
CA GLU A 38 15.84 9.67 10.65
C GLU A 38 14.64 9.95 11.58
N GLY A 39 14.27 9.02 12.46
CA GLY A 39 13.12 9.16 13.35
C GLY A 39 11.77 9.03 12.64
N LYS A 40 11.76 8.59 11.37
CA LYS A 40 10.54 8.47 10.58
C LYS A 40 9.71 7.26 11.03
N PRO A 41 8.40 7.43 11.28
CA PRO A 41 7.55 6.33 11.73
C PRO A 41 7.19 5.38 10.58
N GLY A 42 7.04 4.10 10.90
CA GLY A 42 6.59 3.06 9.98
C GLY A 42 5.99 1.86 10.72
N PHE A 43 5.85 0.74 10.03
CA PHE A 43 5.40 -0.51 10.62
C PHE A 43 6.21 -1.69 10.10
N THR A 44 6.37 -2.72 10.95
CA THR A 44 6.97 -4.00 10.56
C THR A 44 5.92 -5.12 10.58
N PRO A 45 5.82 -5.93 9.52
CA PRO A 45 4.97 -7.12 9.49
C PRO A 45 5.59 -8.28 10.27
N ILE A 46 4.95 -8.71 11.35
CA ILE A 46 5.41 -9.88 12.12
C ILE A 46 4.62 -11.12 11.66
N ARG A 47 5.24 -11.91 10.77
CA ARG A 47 4.69 -13.19 10.24
C ARG A 47 3.33 -13.06 9.54
N VAL A 48 3.00 -11.87 9.05
CA VAL A 48 1.81 -11.62 8.23
C VAL A 48 2.13 -10.74 7.04
N SER A 49 1.39 -10.90 5.95
CA SER A 49 1.37 -9.92 4.87
C SER A 49 0.73 -8.62 5.39
N PRO A 50 1.34 -7.44 5.18
CA PRO A 50 0.60 -6.18 5.25
C PRO A 50 -0.58 -6.22 4.29
N ILE A 51 -1.79 -6.09 4.82
CA ILE A 51 -3.03 -6.03 4.04
C ILE A 51 -3.76 -4.77 4.48
N ASN A 52 -4.19 -3.93 3.54
CA ASN A 52 -5.14 -2.88 3.88
C ASN A 52 -6.56 -3.48 3.93
N TYR A 53 -7.18 -3.39 5.09
CA TYR A 53 -8.60 -3.75 5.22
C TYR A 53 -9.43 -2.48 5.09
N ALA A 54 -9.62 -1.99 3.86
CA ALA A 54 -10.71 -1.05 3.55
C ALA A 54 -11.51 -1.49 2.30
N PRO A 55 -12.03 -2.74 2.24
CA PRO A 55 -12.77 -3.22 1.07
C PRO A 55 -14.03 -2.37 0.85
N GLY A 56 -14.06 -1.62 -0.25
CA GLY A 56 -15.24 -0.86 -0.65
C GLY A 56 -15.33 0.56 -0.10
N ASP A 57 -14.34 1.03 0.66
CA ASP A 57 -14.28 2.44 1.06
C ASP A 57 -13.75 3.28 -0.14
N PRO A 58 -14.60 4.18 -0.70
CA PRO A 58 -14.26 4.99 -1.86
C PRO A 58 -13.05 5.91 -1.63
N GLU A 59 -12.72 6.26 -0.39
CA GLU A 59 -11.60 7.14 -0.03
C GLU A 59 -10.25 6.48 -0.35
N PHE A 60 -10.17 5.15 -0.24
CA PHE A 60 -8.94 4.37 -0.43
C PHE A 60 -8.78 3.78 -1.82
N ARG A 61 -9.71 4.08 -2.73
CA ARG A 61 -9.62 3.66 -4.13
C ARG A 61 -8.61 4.52 -4.89
N ALA A 62 -7.95 3.90 -5.85
CA ALA A 62 -7.04 4.61 -6.72
C ALA A 62 -7.83 5.57 -7.64
N PRO A 63 -7.30 6.77 -7.94
CA PRO A 63 -7.68 7.49 -9.14
C PRO A 63 -7.40 6.67 -10.41
N GLU A 64 -8.11 6.97 -11.51
CA GLU A 64 -7.86 6.31 -12.79
C GLU A 64 -6.42 6.57 -13.25
N GLY A 65 -5.68 5.50 -13.55
CA GLY A 65 -4.28 5.59 -13.99
C GLY A 65 -3.28 6.04 -12.93
N ALA A 66 -3.67 6.06 -11.64
CA ALA A 66 -2.71 6.31 -10.55
C ALA A 66 -1.71 5.16 -10.41
N SER A 67 -0.62 5.43 -9.69
CA SER A 67 0.34 4.42 -9.25
C SER A 67 0.25 4.22 -7.75
N LEU A 68 0.47 2.98 -7.30
CA LEU A 68 0.71 2.69 -5.89
C LEU A 68 2.13 3.11 -5.55
N GLN A 69 2.32 3.90 -4.49
CA GLN A 69 3.62 4.24 -3.96
C GLN A 69 3.69 3.88 -2.48
N PHE A 70 4.81 3.34 -2.03
CA PHE A 70 5.12 3.14 -0.62
C PHE A 70 6.64 3.22 -0.39
N GLU A 71 7.05 3.39 0.87
CA GLU A 71 8.46 3.31 1.26
C GLU A 71 8.71 2.00 2.01
N ILE A 72 9.86 1.40 1.76
CA ILE A 72 10.36 0.20 2.44
C ILE A 72 11.80 0.47 2.93
N LYS A 73 12.11 -0.01 4.13
CA LYS A 73 13.48 -0.09 4.65
C LYS A 73 13.82 -1.55 4.90
N THR A 74 14.93 -2.01 4.35
CA THR A 74 15.44 -3.38 4.51
C THR A 74 16.95 -3.39 4.39
N ASP A 75 17.66 -4.05 5.30
CA ASP A 75 19.12 -4.21 5.23
C ASP A 75 19.53 -5.43 4.37
N SER A 76 18.55 -6.20 3.87
CA SER A 76 18.76 -7.37 3.02
C SER A 76 18.06 -7.20 1.67
N ASP A 77 18.57 -7.91 0.67
CA ASP A 77 17.89 -8.06 -0.61
C ASP A 77 16.55 -8.76 -0.41
N GLU A 78 15.48 -8.18 -0.96
CA GLU A 78 14.13 -8.73 -0.84
C GLU A 78 13.50 -8.93 -2.22
N THR A 79 12.68 -9.98 -2.33
CA THR A 79 11.81 -10.18 -3.49
C THR A 79 10.45 -10.66 -3.03
N PHE A 80 9.42 -9.86 -3.30
CA PHE A 80 8.07 -10.05 -2.79
C PHE A 80 7.03 -9.70 -3.86
N ASP A 81 5.79 -10.12 -3.63
CA ASP A 81 4.68 -9.79 -4.50
C ASP A 81 3.80 -8.73 -3.84
N VAL A 82 3.43 -7.71 -4.60
CA VAL A 82 2.35 -6.78 -4.25
C VAL A 82 1.12 -7.23 -5.01
N LYS A 83 0.00 -7.41 -4.31
CA LYS A 83 -1.25 -7.90 -4.87
C LYS A 83 -2.35 -6.87 -4.71
N LEU A 84 -3.15 -6.76 -5.76
CA LEU A 84 -4.35 -5.95 -5.80
C LEU A 84 -5.52 -6.88 -6.09
N HIS A 85 -6.57 -6.76 -5.30
CA HIS A 85 -7.75 -7.61 -5.36
C HIS A 85 -8.97 -6.79 -5.78
N LYS A 86 -9.60 -7.23 -6.87
CA LYS A 86 -10.89 -6.75 -7.33
C LYS A 86 -11.97 -7.71 -6.84
N ASN A 87 -13.08 -7.17 -6.32
CA ASN A 87 -14.24 -7.95 -5.87
C ASN A 87 -13.87 -9.03 -4.82
N TYR A 88 -13.10 -8.62 -3.80
CA TYR A 88 -12.68 -9.51 -2.71
C TYR A 88 -13.90 -10.07 -1.97
N TRP A 89 -13.93 -11.37 -1.69
CA TRP A 89 -15.03 -12.13 -1.02
C TRP A 89 -16.31 -12.39 -1.83
N VAL A 90 -16.30 -12.21 -3.14
CA VAL A 90 -17.42 -12.61 -4.03
C VAL A 90 -16.91 -13.49 -5.18
N ASP A 91 -17.82 -14.16 -5.88
CA ASP A 91 -17.48 -15.21 -6.87
C ASP A 91 -16.66 -14.70 -8.07
N ASP A 92 -16.74 -13.41 -8.39
CA ASP A 92 -15.99 -12.74 -9.47
C ASP A 92 -14.64 -12.14 -9.00
N PHE A 93 -14.12 -12.64 -7.88
CA PHE A 93 -12.83 -12.26 -7.33
C PHE A 93 -11.68 -12.43 -8.32
N SER A 94 -10.94 -11.33 -8.53
CA SER A 94 -9.74 -11.29 -9.36
C SER A 94 -8.54 -10.79 -8.55
N THR A 95 -7.39 -11.44 -8.72
CA THR A 95 -6.12 -11.03 -8.12
C THR A 95 -5.16 -10.60 -9.22
N TYR A 96 -4.56 -9.44 -9.03
CA TYR A 96 -3.49 -8.93 -9.85
C TYR A 96 -2.23 -8.85 -9.02
N SER A 97 -1.09 -9.28 -9.55
CA SER A 97 0.18 -9.32 -8.82
C SER A 97 1.26 -8.57 -9.59
N ALA A 98 2.09 -7.84 -8.86
CA ALA A 98 3.34 -7.25 -9.35
C ALA A 98 4.48 -7.75 -8.47
N LYS A 99 5.55 -8.24 -9.09
CA LYS A 99 6.75 -8.68 -8.37
C LYS A 99 7.70 -7.52 -8.17
N VAL A 100 8.12 -7.30 -6.94
CA VAL A 100 9.09 -6.27 -6.56
C VAL A 100 10.37 -6.96 -6.09
N SER A 101 11.51 -6.51 -6.63
CA SER A 101 12.84 -6.89 -6.16
C SER A 101 13.57 -5.63 -5.74
N ILE A 102 14.08 -5.62 -4.52
CA ILE A 102 14.77 -4.47 -3.93
C ILE A 102 16.09 -4.92 -3.30
N LYS A 103 17.11 -4.06 -3.38
CA LYS A 103 18.40 -4.31 -2.74
C LYS A 103 18.38 -3.81 -1.30
N GLY A 104 19.15 -4.45 -0.43
CA GLY A 104 19.35 -3.98 0.92
C GLY A 104 19.92 -2.56 0.93
N ASP A 105 19.34 -1.66 1.72
CA ASP A 105 19.79 -0.28 1.94
C ASP A 105 19.47 0.15 3.38
N ASN A 106 20.39 0.91 3.99
CA ASN A 106 20.24 1.38 5.37
C ASN A 106 19.18 2.51 5.52
N GLY A 107 18.70 3.06 4.41
CA GLY A 107 17.71 4.12 4.33
C GLY A 107 16.34 3.66 3.83
N TRP A 108 15.45 4.64 3.63
CA TRP A 108 14.15 4.42 3.03
C TRP A 108 14.26 4.39 1.51
N GLN A 109 13.68 3.37 0.90
CA GLN A 109 13.59 3.23 -0.54
C GLN A 109 12.13 3.34 -0.98
N THR A 110 11.88 4.10 -2.04
CA THR A 110 10.52 4.28 -2.59
C THR A 110 10.23 3.25 -3.66
N VAL A 111 9.14 2.51 -3.51
CA VAL A 111 8.58 1.63 -4.54
C VAL A 111 7.40 2.35 -5.17
N THR A 112 7.33 2.37 -6.50
CA THR A 112 6.19 2.92 -7.25
C THR A 112 5.77 1.92 -8.33
N LEU A 113 4.49 1.53 -8.32
CA LEU A 113 3.91 0.53 -9.21
C LEU A 113 2.67 1.09 -9.92
N SER A 114 2.74 1.18 -11.24
CA SER A 114 1.63 1.52 -12.10
C SER A 114 0.69 0.33 -12.29
N GLY A 115 -0.57 0.59 -12.67
CA GLY A 115 -1.52 -0.49 -13.00
C GLY A 115 -1.05 -1.42 -14.12
N ALA A 116 -0.14 -1.00 -15.00
CA ALA A 116 0.40 -1.84 -16.07
C ALA A 116 1.34 -2.96 -15.58
N GLU A 117 1.92 -2.80 -14.39
CA GLU A 117 2.84 -3.77 -13.77
C GLU A 117 2.10 -4.92 -13.07
N PHE A 118 0.82 -4.73 -12.77
CA PHE A 118 -0.02 -5.72 -12.12
C PHE A 118 -0.66 -6.65 -13.15
N ARG A 119 -0.37 -7.94 -13.05
CA ARG A 119 -0.86 -9.00 -13.96
C ARG A 119 -1.91 -9.86 -13.30
N ASN A 120 -3.02 -10.09 -13.99
CA ASN A 120 -4.07 -10.99 -13.52
C ASN A 120 -3.52 -12.41 -13.35
N SER A 121 -3.73 -13.03 -12.19
CA SER A 121 -3.16 -14.35 -11.90
C SER A 121 -3.69 -15.49 -12.77
N LYS A 122 -4.84 -15.31 -13.42
CA LYS A 122 -5.47 -16.31 -14.29
C LYS A 122 -5.26 -16.01 -15.77
N THR A 123 -5.33 -14.74 -16.18
CA THR A 123 -5.32 -14.34 -17.61
C THR A 123 -4.01 -13.70 -18.06
N ASP A 124 -3.11 -13.32 -17.14
CA ASP A 124 -1.89 -12.54 -17.40
C ASP A 124 -2.13 -11.14 -18.02
N GLU A 125 -3.39 -10.73 -18.10
CA GLU A 125 -3.76 -9.40 -18.59
C GLU A 125 -3.36 -8.32 -17.57
N PRO A 126 -2.87 -7.16 -18.03
CA PRO A 126 -2.52 -6.06 -17.15
C PRO A 126 -3.77 -5.40 -16.56
N LEU A 127 -3.70 -4.95 -15.30
CA LEU A 127 -4.76 -4.17 -14.67
C LEU A 127 -4.95 -2.81 -15.38
N GLY A 128 -3.86 -2.19 -15.83
CA GLY A 128 -3.87 -0.98 -16.64
C GLY A 128 -4.59 0.18 -15.95
N LYS A 129 -5.55 0.79 -16.65
CA LYS A 129 -6.31 1.95 -16.14
C LYS A 129 -7.38 1.58 -15.10
N SER A 130 -7.76 0.30 -15.01
CA SER A 130 -8.79 -0.20 -14.09
C SER A 130 -8.32 -0.33 -12.63
N ILE A 131 -7.19 0.30 -12.27
CA ILE A 131 -6.65 0.30 -10.91
C ILE A 131 -7.60 0.93 -9.88
N ASN A 132 -8.48 1.82 -10.33
CA ASN A 132 -9.55 2.43 -9.54
C ASN A 132 -10.67 1.46 -9.13
N GLU A 133 -10.69 0.24 -9.67
CA GLU A 133 -11.66 -0.80 -9.34
C GLU A 133 -11.19 -1.74 -8.22
N ILE A 134 -9.95 -1.56 -7.73
CA ILE A 134 -9.36 -2.38 -6.69
C ILE A 134 -9.93 -2.01 -5.32
N GLY A 135 -10.23 -3.04 -4.51
CA GLY A 135 -10.74 -2.88 -3.15
C GLY A 135 -9.76 -3.28 -2.05
N VAL A 136 -8.73 -4.09 -2.34
CA VAL A 136 -7.75 -4.54 -1.34
C VAL A 136 -6.35 -4.59 -1.95
N LEU A 137 -5.37 -4.14 -1.18
CA LEU A 137 -3.93 -4.21 -1.37
C LEU A 137 -3.33 -5.17 -0.34
N GLU A 138 -2.51 -6.09 -0.81
CA GLU A 138 -1.70 -6.99 0.01
C GLU A 138 -0.23 -6.89 -0.43
N ILE A 139 0.69 -6.78 0.52
CA ILE A 139 2.13 -6.99 0.30
C ILE A 139 2.45 -8.39 0.81
N THR A 140 2.57 -9.37 -0.07
CA THR A 140 2.75 -10.76 0.32
C THR A 140 4.20 -11.01 0.76
N MET A 141 4.37 -11.66 1.91
CA MET A 141 5.69 -12.07 2.39
C MET A 141 6.39 -13.04 1.42
N PRO A 142 7.72 -12.94 1.25
CA PRO A 142 8.51 -13.89 0.45
C PRO A 142 8.48 -15.32 1.03
N ARG A 143 7.59 -16.18 0.54
CA ARG A 143 7.54 -17.63 0.87
C ARG A 143 7.25 -17.96 2.37
N ARG A 144 7.17 -19.25 2.68
CA ARG A 144 6.82 -19.79 4.02
C ARG A 144 7.78 -19.39 5.17
N GLN A 145 8.93 -18.78 4.87
CA GLN A 145 9.95 -18.44 5.88
C GLN A 145 9.90 -16.96 6.33
N GLY A 146 9.16 -16.09 5.63
CA GLY A 146 9.06 -14.67 5.95
C GLY A 146 10.05 -13.80 5.19
N TRP A 147 10.21 -12.55 5.65
CA TRP A 147 11.19 -11.60 5.11
C TRP A 147 12.62 -12.05 5.41
N SER A 148 13.55 -11.75 4.51
CA SER A 148 14.97 -12.02 4.70
C SER A 148 15.53 -11.11 5.80
N ASP A 149 15.13 -9.84 5.81
CA ASP A 149 15.37 -8.88 6.89
C ASP A 149 14.27 -9.00 7.97
N PRO A 150 14.61 -9.47 9.19
CA PRO A 150 13.67 -9.53 10.30
C PRO A 150 13.25 -8.14 10.83
N GLN A 151 13.93 -7.07 10.40
CA GLN A 151 13.66 -5.67 10.73
C GLN A 151 13.08 -4.88 9.56
N VAL A 152 12.55 -5.55 8.52
CA VAL A 152 11.91 -4.85 7.40
C VAL A 152 10.80 -3.91 7.89
N MET A 153 10.77 -2.71 7.34
CA MET A 153 9.80 -1.67 7.69
C MET A 153 9.12 -1.13 6.44
N PHE A 154 7.85 -0.77 6.56
CA PHE A 154 7.06 -0.16 5.50
C PHE A 154 6.40 1.12 6.02
N ARG A 155 6.14 2.08 5.13
CA ARG A 155 5.38 3.29 5.44
C ARG A 155 4.82 3.98 4.20
N ASN A 156 4.00 5.01 4.44
CA ASN A 156 3.54 5.98 3.44
C ASN A 156 2.95 5.33 2.18
N SER A 157 2.15 4.28 2.34
CA SER A 157 1.49 3.67 1.19
C SER A 157 0.34 4.55 0.75
N ARG A 158 0.32 4.93 -0.53
CA ARG A 158 -0.61 5.91 -1.10
C ARG A 158 -0.76 5.74 -2.60
N TRP A 159 -1.87 6.24 -3.14
CA TRP A 159 -2.03 6.43 -4.57
C TRP A 159 -1.43 7.78 -4.99
N VAL A 160 -0.63 7.79 -6.05
CA VAL A 160 -0.03 9.02 -6.59
C VAL A 160 -0.43 9.24 -8.05
N GLY A 161 -0.77 10.47 -8.39
CA GLY A 161 -1.19 10.86 -9.74
C GLY A 161 -2.61 10.38 -10.12
N GLY A 162 -2.82 10.20 -11.42
CA GLY A 162 -4.10 9.76 -11.99
C GLY A 162 -5.19 10.83 -12.03
N LYS A 163 -6.38 10.41 -12.47
CA LYS A 163 -7.57 11.28 -12.61
C LYS A 163 -8.65 10.82 -11.63
N TYR A 164 -9.14 11.73 -10.81
CA TYR A 164 -10.22 11.45 -9.87
C TYR A 164 -11.49 11.00 -10.63
N VAL A 165 -12.14 9.94 -10.14
CA VAL A 165 -13.33 9.35 -10.76
C VAL A 165 -14.53 9.48 -9.81
N PRO A 166 -15.41 10.47 -9.99
CA PRO A 166 -16.42 10.81 -8.99
C PRO A 166 -17.33 9.66 -8.57
N HIS A 167 -17.77 8.79 -9.49
CA HIS A 167 -18.66 7.67 -9.16
C HIS A 167 -17.98 6.52 -8.41
N VAL A 168 -16.65 6.41 -8.52
CA VAL A 168 -15.84 5.43 -7.77
C VAL A 168 -15.56 5.94 -6.35
N HIS A 169 -15.51 7.26 -6.19
CA HIS A 169 -15.25 7.95 -4.93
C HIS A 169 -16.54 8.52 -4.28
N ALA A 170 -17.71 8.24 -4.87
CA ALA A 170 -18.99 8.69 -4.37
C ALA A 170 -19.38 7.86 -3.15
N TYR A 171 -19.61 8.54 -2.04
CA TYR A 171 -20.22 7.96 -0.84
C TYR A 171 -21.49 7.18 -1.20
N ARG A 172 -21.76 6.08 -0.47
CA ARG A 172 -23.14 5.64 -0.26
C ARG A 172 -23.86 6.80 0.45
N GLN A 173 -24.51 7.68 -0.31
CA GLN A 173 -25.57 8.50 0.24
C GLN A 173 -26.71 7.55 0.63
N LYS A 174 -26.74 7.16 1.89
CA LYS A 174 -27.94 6.68 2.56
C LYS A 174 -27.95 7.25 3.97
#